data_AF-A0A956STQ8-F1
#
_entry.id   AF-A0A956STQ8-F1
#
_cell.length_a   1.000
_cell.length_b   1.000
_cell.length_c   1.000
_cell.angle_alpha   90.00
_cell.angle_beta   90.00
_cell.angle_gamma   90.00
#
_symmetry.space_group_name_H-M   'P 1'
#
loop_
_entity.id
_entity.type
_entity.pdbx_description
1 polymer ?
#
loop_
_entity_poly.entity_id
_entity_poly.type
_entity_poly.pdbx_seq_one_letter_code
_entity_poly.pdbx_strand_id
1 'polypeptide(L)'
;MIPRYSTPEMTDLWSDRARFRAWLRIEVLAAEKMAELGVVPAEDLAELKAKTADPDAVIDVARIDELERTLKHDVIAFLTCVSEHVGPA
;
A
#
# COMPACT_ATOMS: atom_id res chain seq x y z
N MET A 1 -14.92 3.14 -13.30
CA MET A 1 -16.40 3.03 -13.24
C MET A 1 -17.03 4.14 -14.09
N ILE A 2 -18.17 3.91 -14.77
CA ILE A 2 -18.80 4.95 -15.62
C ILE A 2 -19.61 5.90 -14.72
N PRO A 3 -19.29 7.21 -14.65
CA PRO A 3 -19.90 8.13 -13.67
C PRO A 3 -21.43 8.17 -13.70
N ARG A 4 -22.03 8.07 -14.90
CA ARG A 4 -23.50 8.09 -15.09
C ARG A 4 -24.23 6.96 -14.37
N TYR A 5 -23.60 5.80 -14.20
CA TYR A 5 -24.25 4.58 -13.69
C TYR A 5 -23.71 4.12 -12.35
N SER A 6 -22.76 4.85 -11.78
CA SER A 6 -22.03 4.43 -10.58
C SER A 6 -22.49 5.28 -9.40
N THR A 7 -22.75 4.63 -8.28
CA THR A 7 -22.97 5.36 -7.03
C THR A 7 -21.63 5.86 -6.47
N PRO A 8 -21.64 6.89 -5.61
CA PRO A 8 -20.42 7.34 -4.93
C PRO A 8 -19.74 6.20 -4.16
N GLU A 9 -20.50 5.37 -3.45
CA GLU A 9 -19.96 4.28 -2.63
C GLU A 9 -19.24 3.23 -3.47
N MET A 10 -19.79 2.88 -4.65
CA MET A 10 -19.14 1.96 -5.57
C MET A 10 -17.91 2.59 -6.22
N THR A 11 -17.93 3.89 -6.51
CA THR A 11 -16.77 4.57 -7.09
C THR A 11 -15.62 4.61 -6.09
N ASP A 12 -15.93 4.88 -4.82
CA ASP A 12 -14.94 4.93 -3.74
C ASP A 12 -14.35 3.54 -3.44
N LEU A 13 -15.18 2.51 -3.34
CA LEU A 13 -14.74 1.15 -3.04
C LEU A 13 -13.82 0.56 -4.12
N TRP A 14 -14.10 0.87 -5.39
CA TRP A 14 -13.32 0.39 -6.54
C TRP A 14 -12.25 1.38 -7.01
N SER A 15 -11.98 2.42 -6.23
CA SER A 15 -10.90 3.36 -6.52
C SER A 15 -9.52 2.71 -6.33
N ASP A 16 -8.52 3.20 -7.07
CA ASP A 16 -7.13 2.76 -6.89
C ASP A 16 -6.64 3.00 -5.45
N ARG A 17 -7.09 4.10 -4.82
CA ARG A 17 -6.82 4.38 -3.41
C ARG A 17 -7.34 3.26 -2.50
N ALA A 18 -8.60 2.82 -2.69
CA ALA A 18 -9.16 1.72 -1.91
C ALA A 18 -8.43 0.40 -2.16
N ARG A 19 -8.05 0.12 -3.42
CA ARG A 19 -7.24 -1.05 -3.79
C ARG A 19 -5.89 -1.03 -3.06
N PHE A 20 -5.13 0.07 -3.13
CA PHE A 20 -3.82 0.16 -2.50
C PHE A 20 -3.90 0.16 -0.96
N ARG A 21 -4.96 0.71 -0.35
CA ARG A 21 -5.21 0.55 1.10
C ARG A 21 -5.40 -0.91 1.48
N ALA A 22 -6.13 -1.67 0.66
CA ALA A 22 -6.32 -3.09 0.88
C ALA A 22 -4.99 -3.86 0.75
N TRP A 23 -4.17 -3.53 -0.25
CA TRP A 23 -2.83 -4.11 -0.41
C TRP A 23 -1.92 -3.82 0.78
N LEU A 24 -1.80 -2.55 1.18
CA LEU A 24 -0.98 -2.16 2.34
C LEU A 24 -1.41 -2.90 3.61
N ARG A 25 -2.72 -3.04 3.83
CA ARG A 25 -3.25 -3.83 4.94
C ARG A 25 -2.81 -5.30 4.87
N ILE A 26 -2.88 -5.92 3.70
CA ILE A 26 -2.46 -7.31 3.49
C ILE A 26 -0.95 -7.45 3.74
N GLU A 27 -0.13 -6.54 3.23
CA GLU A 27 1.33 -6.56 3.42
C GLU A 27 1.72 -6.41 4.90
N VAL A 28 1.07 -5.51 5.65
CA VAL A 28 1.31 -5.39 7.09
C VAL A 28 0.92 -6.67 7.83
N LEU A 29 -0.21 -7.31 7.49
CA LEU A 29 -0.60 -8.60 8.07
C LEU A 29 0.37 -9.72 7.70
N ALA A 30 0.92 -9.71 6.49
CA ALA A 30 1.95 -10.66 6.09
C ALA A 30 3.24 -10.45 6.89
N ALA A 31 3.67 -9.20 7.08
CA ALA A 31 4.83 -8.84 7.90
C ALA A 31 4.64 -9.25 9.37
N GLU A 32 3.44 -9.08 9.92
CA GLU A 32 3.09 -9.59 11.26
C GLU A 32 3.34 -11.10 11.36
N LYS A 33 2.83 -11.86 10.39
CA LYS A 33 3.02 -13.31 10.41
C LYS A 33 4.48 -13.71 10.20
N MET A 34 5.21 -12.98 9.36
CA MET A 34 6.64 -13.21 9.15
C MET A 34 7.46 -12.92 10.41
N ALA A 35 7.08 -11.93 11.21
CA ALA A 35 7.72 -11.67 12.50
C ALA A 35 7.44 -12.78 13.52
N GLU A 36 6.22 -13.31 13.58
CA GLU A 36 5.90 -14.49 14.41
C GLU A 36 6.74 -15.72 14.05
N LEU A 37 7.10 -15.86 12.77
CA LEU A 37 7.94 -16.93 12.25
C LEU A 37 9.45 -16.64 12.41
N GLY A 38 9.82 -15.46 12.92
CA GLY A 38 11.22 -15.04 13.10
C GLY A 38 11.93 -14.63 11.80
N VAL A 39 11.19 -14.37 10.72
CA VAL A 39 11.75 -13.92 9.43
C VAL A 39 11.98 -12.40 9.43
N VAL A 40 11.09 -11.64 10.07
CA VAL A 40 11.17 -10.19 10.21
C VAL A 40 11.45 -9.85 11.69
N PRO A 41 12.45 -9.01 12.00
CA PRO A 41 12.67 -8.53 13.37
C PRO A 41 11.44 -7.83 13.95
N ALA A 42 11.22 -8.00 15.26
CA ALA A 42 10.05 -7.41 15.92
C ALA A 42 10.11 -5.87 15.94
N GLU A 43 11.32 -5.31 16.02
CA GLU A 43 11.57 -3.87 15.89
C GLU A 43 11.13 -3.32 14.52
N ASP A 44 11.47 -4.01 13.44
CA ASP A 44 11.14 -3.58 12.07
C ASP A 44 9.62 -3.62 11.84
N LEU A 45 8.95 -4.66 12.37
CA LEU A 45 7.48 -4.72 12.33
C LEU A 45 6.85 -3.55 13.11
N ALA A 46 7.40 -3.20 14.27
CA ALA A 46 6.88 -2.09 15.08
C ALA A 46 7.04 -0.76 14.34
N GLU A 47 8.19 -0.54 13.70
CA GLU A 47 8.43 0.65 12.87
C GLU A 47 7.51 0.70 11.65
N LEU A 48 7.37 -0.42 10.92
CA LEU A 48 6.45 -0.55 9.79
C LEU A 48 5.02 -0.16 10.21
N LYS A 49 4.52 -0.71 11.32
CA LYS A 49 3.18 -0.39 11.84
C LYS A 49 3.03 1.07 12.23
N ALA A 50 4.06 1.66 12.85
CA ALA A 50 4.02 3.06 13.24
C ALA A 50 3.95 3.98 12.01
N LYS A 51 4.76 3.70 10.97
CA LYS A 51 4.79 4.51 9.74
C LYS A 51 3.58 4.29 8.84
N THR A 52 2.92 3.13 8.93
CA THR A 52 1.73 2.79 8.13
C THR A 52 0.42 2.92 8.90
N ALA A 53 0.46 3.50 10.11
CA ALA A 53 -0.72 3.69 10.96
C ALA A 53 -1.81 4.54 10.28
N ASP A 54 -1.40 5.53 9.50
CA ASP A 54 -2.26 6.23 8.56
C ASP A 54 -1.91 5.78 7.12
N PRO A 55 -2.70 4.88 6.52
CA PRO A 55 -2.42 4.40 5.17
C PRO A 55 -2.53 5.53 4.12
N ASP A 56 -3.26 6.60 4.42
CA ASP A 56 -3.39 7.74 3.51
C ASP A 56 -2.19 8.67 3.47
N ALA A 57 -1.32 8.60 4.49
CA ALA A 57 -0.05 9.30 4.51
C ALA A 57 1.04 8.58 3.71
N VAL A 58 0.83 7.30 3.39
CA VAL A 58 1.79 6.44 2.68
C VAL A 58 1.38 6.19 1.22
N ILE A 59 0.07 6.15 0.95
CA ILE A 59 -0.47 5.85 -0.37
C ILE A 59 -0.63 7.14 -1.18
N ASP A 60 0.28 7.34 -2.12
CA ASP A 60 0.18 8.35 -3.18
C ASP A 60 -0.11 7.67 -4.53
N VAL A 61 -1.38 7.71 -4.95
CA VAL A 61 -1.83 7.11 -6.23
C VAL A 61 -1.10 7.74 -7.42
N ALA A 62 -0.84 9.06 -7.39
CA ALA A 62 -0.19 9.74 -8.50
C ALA A 62 1.28 9.31 -8.62
N ARG A 63 1.96 9.12 -7.48
CA ARG A 63 3.33 8.59 -7.46
C ARG A 63 3.40 7.15 -7.94
N ILE A 64 2.45 6.30 -7.55
CA ILE A 64 2.35 4.92 -8.03
C ILE A 64 2.16 4.88 -9.55
N ASP A 65 1.25 5.70 -10.09
CA ASP A 65 1.03 5.79 -11.54
C ASP A 65 2.28 6.25 -12.31
N GLU A 66 3.05 7.19 -11.73
CA GLU A 66 4.32 7.64 -12.30
C GLU A 66 5.35 6.51 -12.35
N LEU A 67 5.49 5.79 -11.24
CA LEU A 67 6.40 4.64 -11.14
C LEU A 67 5.98 3.51 -12.08
N GLU A 68 4.69 3.21 -12.20
CA GLU A 68 4.18 2.17 -13.10
C GLU A 68 4.51 2.48 -14.57
N ARG A 69 4.48 3.75 -14.98
CA ARG A 69 4.85 4.14 -16.35
C ARG A 69 6.29 3.78 -16.71
N THR A 70 7.19 3.68 -15.73
CA THR A 70 8.59 3.30 -15.97
C THR A 70 8.84 1.83 -15.67
N LEU A 71 8.33 1.33 -14.54
CA LEU A 71 8.53 -0.05 -14.06
C LEU A 71 7.68 -1.09 -14.81
N LYS A 72 6.59 -0.65 -15.46
CA LYS A 72 5.63 -1.49 -16.19
C LYS A 72 4.99 -2.58 -15.33
N HIS A 73 4.92 -2.36 -14.01
CA HIS A 73 4.30 -3.26 -13.05
C HIS A 73 3.77 -2.49 -11.85
N ASP A 74 2.46 -2.57 -11.65
CA ASP A 74 1.68 -1.92 -10.59
C ASP A 74 2.10 -2.32 -9.16
N VAL A 75 2.30 -3.61 -8.88
CA VAL A 75 2.74 -4.09 -7.56
C VAL A 75 4.14 -3.58 -7.21
N ILE A 76 5.08 -3.60 -8.16
CA ILE A 76 6.43 -3.06 -7.92
C ILE A 76 6.35 -1.54 -7.72
N ALA A 77 5.55 -0.83 -8.51
CA ALA A 77 5.33 0.61 -8.34
C ALA A 77 4.74 0.94 -6.96
N PHE A 78 3.74 0.18 -6.51
CA PHE A 78 3.16 0.28 -5.18
C PHE A 78 4.20 0.06 -4.07
N LEU A 79 4.93 -1.07 -4.09
CA LEU A 79 5.94 -1.37 -3.08
C LEU A 79 7.06 -0.32 -3.06
N THR A 80 7.46 0.18 -4.24
CA THR A 80 8.44 1.25 -4.37
C THR A 80 7.93 2.53 -3.72
N CYS A 81 6.70 2.97 -4.02
CA CYS A 81 6.08 4.14 -3.38
C CYS A 81 5.98 3.99 -1.85
N VAL A 82 5.60 2.80 -1.36
CA VAL A 82 5.53 2.55 0.09
C VAL A 82 6.92 2.67 0.71
N SER A 83 7.94 2.07 0.10
CA SER A 83 9.33 2.10 0.59
C SER A 83 9.91 3.52 0.69
N GLU A 84 9.48 4.46 -0.17
CA GLU A 84 9.85 5.88 -0.08
C GLU A 84 9.41 6.52 1.26
N HIS A 85 8.37 6.00 1.90
CA HIS A 85 7.81 6.51 3.17
C HIS A 85 8.23 5.68 4.39
N VAL A 86 8.30 4.34 4.25
CA VAL A 86 8.65 3.45 5.37
C VAL A 86 10.16 3.34 5.61
N GLY A 87 10.99 3.75 4.65
CA GLY A 87 12.44 3.73 4.76
C GLY A 87 13.08 2.45 4.19
N PRO A 88 14.42 2.36 4.19
CA PRO A 88 15.13 1.20 3.68
C PRO A 88 14.85 -0.05 4.52
N ALA A 89 14.90 -1.21 3.85
CA ALA A 89 14.88 -2.53 4.48
C ALA A 89 16.26 -2.92 5.01
#